data_AF-A0AAQ3Q8B0-F1
#
_entry.id   AF-A0AAQ3Q8B0-F1
#
_cell.length_a   1.000
_cell.length_b   1.000
_cell.length_c   1.000
_cell.angle_alpha   90.00
_cell.angle_beta   90.00
_cell.angle_gamma   90.00
#
_symmetry.space_group_name_H-M   'P 1'
#
loop_
_entity.id
_entity.type
_entity.pdbx_description
1 polymer ?
#
loop_
_entity_poly.entity_id
_entity_poly.type
_entity_poly.pdbx_seq_one_letter_code
_entity_poly.pdbx_strand_id
1 'polypeptide(L)'
;MANVESGGGPLELAERLMANVESDVTLGSGEYFIDVFVWTPPRHFSLILDTGSDPNWIQCLPCHDCFEQHVLQARLTDRREATKKQSKRA
;
A
#
# COMPACT_ATOMS: atom_id res chain seq x y z
N MET A 1 19.93 -35.60 13.70
CA MET A 1 21.11 -34.70 13.64
C MET A 1 20.87 -33.78 12.45
N ALA A 2 20.55 -32.49 12.55
CA ALA A 2 20.43 -31.57 13.68
C ALA A 2 19.17 -30.69 13.50
N ASN A 3 18.63 -30.19 14.61
CA ASN A 3 17.56 -29.19 14.64
C ASN A 3 18.11 -27.81 14.21
N VAL A 4 17.26 -26.97 13.59
CA VAL A 4 17.44 -25.52 13.63
C VAL A 4 16.40 -24.97 14.60
N GLU A 5 16.83 -24.70 15.82
CA GLU A 5 16.13 -23.81 16.74
C GLU A 5 16.53 -22.38 16.34
N SER A 6 15.64 -21.61 15.72
CA SER A 6 15.84 -20.16 15.56
C SER A 6 15.08 -19.45 16.66
N GLY A 7 15.78 -19.17 17.76
CA GLY A 7 15.38 -18.12 18.70
C GLY A 7 15.83 -16.79 18.14
N GLY A 8 14.89 -16.04 17.54
CA GLY A 8 15.13 -14.72 16.96
C GLY A 8 14.19 -13.69 17.57
N GLY A 9 14.73 -12.61 18.13
CA GLY A 9 13.95 -11.49 18.67
C GLY A 9 13.19 -10.71 17.59
N PRO A 10 12.43 -9.67 17.97
CA PRO A 10 11.52 -8.91 17.08
C PRO A 10 12.15 -8.26 15.83
N LEU A 11 13.49 -8.29 15.70
CA LEU A 11 14.23 -7.70 14.59
C LEU A 11 14.47 -8.64 13.39
N GLU A 12 14.17 -9.94 13.50
CA GLU A 12 14.36 -10.90 12.37
C GLU A 12 13.20 -10.85 11.35
N LEU A 13 12.09 -10.17 11.65
CA LEU A 13 10.95 -10.05 10.72
C LEU A 13 11.29 -9.20 9.48
N ALA A 14 12.33 -8.37 9.56
CA ALA A 14 12.80 -7.55 8.44
C ALA A 14 13.65 -8.32 7.42
N GLU A 15 14.09 -9.55 7.71
CA GLU A 15 14.99 -10.30 6.82
C GLU A 15 14.26 -11.17 5.80
N ARG A 16 12.92 -11.34 5.92
CA ARG A 16 12.09 -12.03 4.93
C ARG A 16 10.81 -11.27 4.66
N LEU A 17 10.85 -10.38 3.66
CA LEU A 17 9.64 -9.76 3.11
C LEU A 17 8.85 -10.82 2.34
N MET A 18 7.75 -11.31 2.92
CA MET A 18 6.76 -12.11 2.20
C MET A 18 5.63 -11.19 1.75
N ALA A 19 5.45 -11.07 0.44
CA ALA A 19 4.36 -10.31 -0.18
C ALA A 19 3.36 -11.28 -0.80
N ASN A 20 2.07 -10.98 -0.67
CA ASN A 20 1.04 -11.59 -1.49
C ASN A 20 1.12 -10.96 -2.88
N VAL A 21 1.17 -11.79 -3.92
CA VAL A 21 1.24 -11.35 -5.32
C VAL A 21 0.00 -11.82 -6.04
N GLU A 22 -0.75 -10.89 -6.62
CA GLU A 22 -1.96 -11.17 -7.39
C GLU A 22 -1.75 -10.77 -8.85
N SER A 23 -2.35 -11.52 -9.77
CA SER A 23 -2.25 -11.25 -11.21
C SER A 23 -3.60 -10.82 -11.76
N ASP A 24 -3.58 -9.78 -12.59
CA ASP A 24 -4.79 -9.24 -13.22
C ASP A 24 -4.97 -9.72 -14.67
N VAL A 25 -4.37 -10.88 -14.99
CA VAL A 25 -4.40 -11.49 -16.33
C VAL A 25 -5.81 -11.79 -16.83
N THR A 26 -6.76 -12.07 -15.93
CA THR A 26 -8.16 -12.38 -16.27
C THR A 26 -8.94 -11.14 -16.71
N LEU A 27 -8.50 -9.94 -16.32
CA LEU A 27 -9.09 -8.64 -16.69
C LEU A 27 -8.36 -7.99 -17.88
N GLY A 28 -7.27 -8.59 -18.36
CA GLY A 28 -6.61 -8.26 -19.62
C GLY A 28 -5.49 -7.23 -19.54
N SER A 29 -5.13 -6.76 -18.35
CA SER A 29 -3.99 -5.83 -18.13
C SER A 29 -2.64 -6.55 -18.19
N GLY A 30 -2.58 -7.80 -17.71
CA GLY A 30 -1.34 -8.57 -17.60
C GLY A 30 -0.41 -8.09 -16.48
N GLU A 31 -0.91 -7.24 -15.58
CA GLU A 31 -0.16 -6.66 -14.47
C GLU A 31 -0.12 -7.61 -13.27
N TYR A 32 0.94 -7.47 -12.47
CA TYR A 32 1.08 -8.12 -11.17
C TYR A 32 1.01 -7.07 -10.08
N PHE A 33 0.20 -7.32 -9.06
CA PHE A 33 -0.01 -6.42 -7.94
C PHE A 33 0.60 -7.00 -6.66
N ILE A 34 1.19 -6.12 -5.85
CA ILE A 34 1.72 -6.44 -4.52
C ILE A 34 1.15 -5.49 -3.48
N ASP A 35 0.88 -6.03 -2.28
CA ASP A 35 0.46 -5.23 -1.14
C ASP A 35 1.66 -4.83 -0.28
N VAL A 36 1.79 -3.54 0.01
CA VAL A 36 2.84 -2.98 0.86
C VAL A 36 2.28 -2.05 1.93
N PHE A 37 2.94 -2.02 3.08
CA PHE A 37 2.63 -1.10 4.16
C PHE A 37 3.74 -0.05 4.28
N VAL A 38 3.40 1.20 4.00
CA VAL A 38 4.34 2.32 4.03
C VAL A 38 3.93 3.27 5.17
N TRP A 39 4.90 3.97 5.75
CA TRP A 39 4.75 4.96 6.82
C TRP A 39 4.59 4.40 8.24
N THR A 40 4.63 5.32 9.21
CA THR A 40 4.28 5.07 10.61
C THR A 40 3.31 6.17 11.05
N PRO A 41 2.04 5.86 11.40
CA PRO A 41 1.44 4.52 11.39
C PRO A 41 1.35 3.92 9.97
N PRO A 42 1.42 2.57 9.83
CA PRO A 42 1.40 1.90 8.54
C PRO A 42 0.14 2.19 7.74
N ARG A 43 0.31 2.48 6.45
CA ARG A 43 -0.77 2.65 5.47
C ARG A 43 -0.59 1.63 4.35
N HIS A 44 -1.69 1.00 3.96
CA HIS A 44 -1.73 -0.02 2.93
C HIS A 44 -1.74 0.61 1.52
N PHE A 45 -0.92 0.07 0.62
CA PHE A 45 -0.90 0.42 -0.80
C PHE A 45 -0.81 -0.86 -1.64
N SER A 46 -1.57 -0.91 -2.73
CA SER A 46 -1.42 -1.93 -3.78
C SER A 46 -0.63 -1.32 -4.94
N LEU A 47 0.49 -1.94 -5.31
CA LEU A 47 1.45 -1.45 -6.30
C LEU A 47 1.63 -2.44 -7.44
N ILE A 48 1.93 -1.92 -8.63
CA ILE A 48 2.36 -2.75 -9.77
C ILE A 48 3.79 -3.23 -9.52
N LEU A 49 4.02 -4.52 -9.69
CA LEU A 49 5.35 -5.12 -9.62
C LEU A 49 6.06 -4.97 -10.98
N ASP A 50 6.92 -3.95 -11.07
CA ASP A 50 7.67 -3.62 -12.28
C ASP A 50 9.16 -3.92 -12.09
N THR A 51 9.66 -4.96 -12.78
CA THR A 51 11.09 -5.30 -12.82
C THR A 51 11.85 -4.59 -13.93
N GLY A 52 11.17 -3.78 -14.74
CA GLY A 52 11.71 -3.06 -15.89
C GLY A 52 12.15 -1.63 -15.61
N SER A 53 12.01 -1.11 -14.37
CA SER A 53 12.37 0.26 -13.98
C SER A 53 13.24 0.31 -12.71
N ASP A 54 14.02 1.39 -12.55
CA ASP A 54 14.94 1.55 -11.41
C ASP A 54 14.23 2.02 -10.11
N PRO A 55 13.30 3.00 -10.13
CA PRO A 55 12.70 3.52 -8.91
C PRO A 55 11.33 2.90 -8.61
N ASN A 56 11.13 2.50 -7.34
CA ASN A 56 9.81 2.25 -6.79
C ASN A 56 9.15 3.59 -6.38
N TRP A 57 7.87 3.81 -6.73
CA TRP A 57 7.20 5.08 -6.45
C TRP A 57 5.73 4.89 -6.04
N ILE A 58 5.24 5.82 -5.22
CA ILE A 58 3.82 5.96 -4.83
C ILE A 58 3.36 7.40 -5.08
N GLN A 59 2.09 7.60 -5.43
CA GLN A 59 1.54 8.94 -5.60
C GLN A 59 1.18 9.57 -4.25
N CYS A 60 1.78 10.74 -3.98
CA CYS A 60 1.61 11.48 -2.73
C CYS A 60 0.89 12.82 -2.97
N LEU A 61 0.29 13.37 -1.91
CA LEU A 61 -0.27 14.72 -1.90
C LEU A 61 0.75 15.77 -1.39
N PRO A 62 0.72 17.01 -1.89
CA PRO A 62 -0.10 17.46 -3.02
C PRO A 62 0.48 16.93 -4.35
N CYS A 63 -0.39 16.40 -5.22
CA CYS A 63 -0.03 16.09 -6.61
C CYS A 63 -0.62 17.18 -7.52
N HIS A 64 0.16 17.59 -8.53
CA HIS A 64 -0.28 18.60 -9.49
C HIS A 64 -1.13 17.99 -10.62
N ASP A 65 -0.80 16.77 -11.03
CA ASP A 65 -1.52 15.99 -12.04
C ASP A 65 -1.62 14.55 -11.51
N CYS A 66 -2.77 14.22 -10.93
CA CYS A 66 -2.95 12.98 -10.18
C CYS A 66 -3.52 11.89 -11.08
N PHE A 67 -3.03 10.66 -10.94
CA PHE A 67 -3.65 9.51 -11.60
C PHE A 67 -4.88 9.09 -10.79
N GLU A 68 -5.94 8.66 -11.47
CA GLU A 68 -7.09 8.08 -10.79
C GLU A 68 -6.73 6.69 -10.26
N GLN A 69 -6.28 6.64 -9.00
CA GLN A 69 -6.00 5.38 -8.33
C GLN A 69 -7.32 4.78 -7.82
N HIS A 70 -7.86 3.79 -8.54
CA HIS A 70 -9.05 3.01 -8.15
C HIS A 70 -8.77 1.99 -7.03
N VAL A 71 -7.82 2.27 -6.15
CA VAL A 71 -7.56 1.41 -4.99
C VAL A 71 -8.79 1.48 -4.10
N LEU A 72 -9.34 0.32 -3.68
CA LEU A 72 -10.45 0.20 -2.75
C LEU A 72 -10.15 0.96 -1.44
N GLN A 73 -10.48 2.24 -1.49
CA GLN A 73 -10.44 3.32 -0.52
C GLN A 73 -9.67 3.08 0.78
N ALA A 74 -8.41 3.51 0.79
CA ALA A 74 -7.92 4.34 1.89
C ALA A 74 -8.68 5.68 1.86
N ARG A 75 -9.96 5.66 2.27
CA ARG A 75 -10.76 6.85 2.54
C ARG A 75 -10.13 7.56 3.74
N LEU A 76 -9.11 8.38 3.50
CA LEU A 76 -8.94 9.58 4.31
C LEU A 76 -10.04 10.53 3.86
N THR A 77 -11.25 10.36 4.40
CA THR A 77 -12.19 11.47 4.43
C THR A 77 -11.45 12.64 5.06
N ASP A 78 -11.26 13.68 4.25
CA ASP A 78 -10.70 14.95 4.69
C ASP A 78 -11.43 15.38 5.97
N ARG A 79 -10.71 15.44 7.09
CA ARG A 79 -11.24 15.85 8.39
C ARG A 79 -11.84 17.27 8.32
N ARG A 80 -11.50 18.05 7.27
CA ARG A 80 -12.04 19.40 7.01
C ARG A 80 -13.46 19.41 6.44
N GLU A 81 -13.93 18.35 5.77
CA GLU A 81 -15.31 18.29 5.29
C GLU A 81 -16.29 17.79 6.37
N ALA A 82 -15.83 16.95 7.29
CA ALA A 82 -16.66 16.43 8.38
C ALA A 82 -17.14 17.54 9.34
N THR A 83 -16.32 18.57 9.60
CA THR A 83 -16.70 19.69 10.47
C THR A 83 -17.66 20.68 9.79
N LYS A 84 -17.63 20.79 8.46
CA LYS A 84 -18.53 21.72 7.74
C LYS A 84 -19.97 21.21 7.64
N LYS A 85 -20.20 19.89 7.76
CA LYS A 85 -21.54 19.28 7.70
C LYS A 85 -22.32 19.41 9.02
N GLN A 86 -21.64 19.60 10.15
CA GLN A 86 -22.29 19.86 11.44
C GLN A 86 -22.79 21.31 11.55
N SER A 87 -22.09 22.28 10.95
CA SER A 87 -22.47 23.70 11.03
C SER A 87 -23.67 24.09 10.17
N LYS A 88 -24.17 23.22 9.27
CA LYS A 88 -25.31 23.50 8.39
C LYS A 88 -26.63 22.88 8.86
N ARG A 89 -26.64 22.29 10.07
CA ARG A 89 -27.83 21.73 10.74
C ARG A 89 -28.18 22.44 12.06
N ALA A 90 -27.63 23.63 12.28
CA ALA A 90 -28.10 24.56 13.31
C ALA A 90 -29.01 25.62 12.67
#